data_AF-A0A4Z1I1S1-F1
#
_entry.id   AF-A0A4Z1I1S1-F1
#
_cell.length_a   1.000
_cell.length_b   1.000
_cell.length_c   1.000
_cell.angle_alpha   90.00
_cell.angle_beta   90.00
_cell.angle_gamma   90.00
#
_symmetry.space_group_name_H-M   'P 1'
#
loop_
_entity.id
_entity.type
_entity.pdbx_description
1 polymer ?
#
loop_
_entity_poly.entity_id
_entity_poly.type
_entity_poly.pdbx_seq_one_letter_code
_entity_poly.pdbx_strand_id
1 'polypeptide(L)'
;MKLDLDIKVFSINKNTQDKERLRASLATNIIADYTLVVPEWGQQTFTADAFIEEWLSPKKLGLKALATQHLLGAPYFKSVTDSEIIVVWQQLASHVRREVGEDYNHPHCKIGETSDGRSYMQQTFVKVGTVEDFGY
;
A
#
# COMPACT_ATOMS: atom_id res chain seq x y z
N MET A 1 -21.37 -7.64 18.45
CA MET A 1 -20.48 -6.47 18.24
C MET A 1 -19.98 -6.54 16.81
N LYS A 2 -20.50 -5.71 15.92
CA LYS A 2 -20.14 -5.69 14.50
C LYS A 2 -19.08 -4.60 14.36
N LEU A 3 -17.81 -5.00 14.28
CA LEU A 3 -16.73 -4.08 13.92
C LEU A 3 -16.87 -3.83 12.42
N ASP A 4 -17.63 -2.81 12.04
CA ASP A 4 -17.54 -2.21 10.70
C ASP A 4 -16.20 -1.46 10.63
N LEU A 5 -15.13 -2.24 10.46
CA LEU A 5 -13.83 -1.73 10.05
C LEU A 5 -13.96 -1.40 8.56
N ASP A 6 -14.37 -0.17 8.29
CA ASP A 6 -14.48 0.42 6.95
C ASP A 6 -13.06 0.64 6.37
N ILE A 7 -12.32 -0.46 6.17
CA ILE A 7 -10.96 -0.48 5.63
C ILE A 7 -11.10 -0.27 4.13
N LYS A 8 -11.09 1.00 3.71
CA LYS A 8 -11.02 1.38 2.30
C LYS A 8 -9.72 0.83 1.70
N VAL A 9 -9.89 -0.23 0.91
CA VAL A 9 -8.85 -0.91 0.12
C VAL A 9 -7.99 0.12 -0.63
N PHE A 10 -6.66 -0.02 -0.52
CA PHE A 10 -5.66 0.82 -1.16
C PHE A 10 -5.75 0.73 -2.69
N SER A 11 -6.58 1.55 -3.32
CA SER A 11 -6.42 1.83 -4.74
C SER A 11 -5.41 2.97 -4.89
N ILE A 12 -4.15 2.65 -5.17
CA ILE A 12 -3.17 3.62 -5.65
C ILE A 12 -3.49 3.90 -7.13
N ASN A 13 -4.65 4.51 -7.38
CA ASN A 13 -4.98 5.06 -8.69
C ASN A 13 -4.11 6.32 -8.89
N LYS A 14 -3.60 6.51 -10.11
CA LYS A 14 -2.84 7.70 -10.53
C LYS A 14 -3.52 9.03 -10.13
N ASN A 15 -4.84 9.08 -10.05
CA ASN A 15 -5.58 10.27 -9.62
C ASN A 15 -5.49 10.58 -8.12
N THR A 16 -4.95 9.69 -7.30
CA THR A 16 -4.86 9.84 -5.85
C THR A 16 -3.54 9.31 -5.31
N GLN A 17 -2.38 9.70 -5.86
CA GLN A 17 -1.07 9.60 -5.16
C GLN A 17 -1.07 10.54 -3.94
N ASP A 18 -2.07 10.36 -3.10
CA ASP A 18 -2.45 11.13 -1.95
C ASP A 18 -1.67 10.53 -0.79
N LYS A 19 -0.51 11.12 -0.53
CA LYS A 19 0.40 10.71 0.54
C LYS A 19 -0.31 10.71 1.89
N GLU A 20 -1.18 11.69 2.14
CA GLU A 20 -1.90 11.83 3.41
C GLU A 20 -2.90 10.69 3.58
N ARG A 21 -3.68 10.38 2.54
CA ARG A 21 -4.62 9.25 2.58
C ARG A 21 -3.91 7.92 2.73
N LEU A 22 -2.80 7.69 2.00
CA LEU A 22 -1.98 6.49 2.16
C LEU A 22 -1.46 6.41 3.60
N ARG A 23 -0.93 7.52 4.14
CA ARG A 23 -0.40 7.59 5.51
C ARG A 23 -1.44 7.27 6.57
N ALA A 24 -2.66 7.78 6.44
CA ALA A 24 -3.74 7.59 7.40
C ALA A 24 -4.16 6.11 7.53
N SER A 25 -3.95 5.32 6.48
CA SER A 25 -4.31 3.89 6.45
C SER A 25 -3.15 2.94 6.79
N LEU A 26 -1.94 3.46 6.97
CA LEU A 26 -0.76 2.67 7.29
C LEU A 26 -0.50 2.62 8.79
N ALA A 27 -0.16 1.44 9.29
CA ALA A 27 0.36 1.26 10.62
C ALA A 27 1.78 1.85 10.77
N THR A 28 2.17 2.12 12.01
CA THR A 28 3.50 2.69 12.33
C THR A 28 4.65 1.82 11.81
N ASN A 29 4.49 0.49 11.87
CA ASN A 29 5.46 -0.48 11.39
C ASN A 29 4.81 -1.37 10.33
N ILE A 30 5.49 -1.46 9.18
CA ILE A 30 5.06 -2.22 8.01
C ILE A 30 6.18 -3.19 7.66
N ILE A 31 5.83 -4.45 7.45
CA ILE A 31 6.71 -5.44 6.86
C ILE A 31 6.09 -5.88 5.54
N ALA A 32 6.82 -5.73 4.44
CA ALA A 32 6.38 -6.16 3.12
C ALA A 32 7.30 -7.27 2.61
N ASP A 33 6.70 -8.41 2.22
CA ASP A 33 7.41 -9.55 1.66
C ASP A 33 7.15 -9.66 0.16
N TYR A 34 8.21 -9.39 -0.61
CA TYR A 34 8.20 -9.41 -2.06
C TYR A 34 8.94 -10.62 -2.65
N THR A 35 9.31 -11.61 -1.84
CA THR A 35 10.02 -12.81 -2.30
C THR A 35 9.29 -13.52 -3.45
N LEU A 36 7.97 -13.45 -3.48
CA LEU A 36 7.12 -14.04 -4.53
C LEU A 36 6.95 -13.16 -5.78
N VAL A 37 7.40 -11.90 -5.74
CA VAL A 37 7.34 -10.96 -6.87
C VAL A 37 8.72 -10.81 -7.50
N VAL A 38 9.73 -10.50 -6.67
CA VAL A 38 11.14 -10.39 -7.04
C VAL A 38 11.94 -11.04 -5.91
N PRO A 39 12.46 -12.26 -6.08
CA PRO A 39 13.14 -13.00 -5.01
C PRO A 39 14.24 -12.22 -4.30
N GLU A 40 14.96 -11.37 -5.05
CA GLU A 40 16.06 -10.55 -4.55
C GLU A 40 15.59 -9.43 -3.61
N TRP A 41 14.31 -9.05 -3.65
CA TRP A 41 13.76 -8.00 -2.80
C TRP A 41 13.43 -8.49 -1.40
N GLY A 42 13.16 -9.79 -1.24
CA GLY A 42 12.90 -10.42 0.05
C GLY A 42 11.85 -9.71 0.90
N GLN A 43 12.04 -9.83 2.22
CA GLN A 43 11.26 -9.12 3.22
C GLN A 43 11.93 -7.79 3.59
N GLN A 44 11.14 -6.71 3.61
CA GLN A 44 11.60 -5.37 3.93
C GLN A 44 10.73 -4.75 5.03
N THR A 45 11.36 -4.00 5.92
CA THR A 45 10.69 -3.33 7.05
C THR A 45 10.74 -1.82 6.87
N PHE A 46 9.62 -1.16 7.14
CA PHE A 46 9.47 0.27 6.95
C PHE A 46 8.75 0.91 8.15
N THR A 47 9.08 2.18 8.42
CA THR A 47 8.11 3.09 9.03
C THR A 47 7.06 3.48 7.98
N ALA A 48 5.90 3.96 8.41
CA ALA A 48 4.86 4.43 7.49
C ALA A 48 5.38 5.48 6.49
N ASP A 49 6.15 6.48 6.97
CA ASP A 49 6.67 7.55 6.10
C ASP A 49 7.74 7.02 5.14
N ALA A 50 8.63 6.13 5.59
CA ALA A 50 9.62 5.50 4.72
C ALA A 50 8.96 4.63 3.65
N PHE A 51 7.88 3.94 3.99
CA PHE A 51 7.10 3.15 3.03
C PHE A 51 6.52 4.07 1.93
N ILE A 52 5.92 5.19 2.32
CA ILE A 52 5.34 6.15 1.37
C ILE A 52 6.39 6.70 0.41
N GLU A 53 7.51 7.19 0.94
CA GLU A 53 8.56 7.77 0.11
C GLU A 53 9.17 6.75 -0.84
N GLU A 54 9.41 5.52 -0.37
CA GLU A 54 9.95 4.46 -1.20
C GLU A 54 8.98 4.08 -2.34
N TRP A 55 7.72 3.81 -2.00
CA TRP A 55 6.74 3.27 -2.95
C TRP A 55 6.16 4.31 -3.90
N LEU A 56 6.00 5.56 -3.45
CA LEU A 56 5.53 6.65 -4.32
C LEU A 56 6.67 7.39 -5.03
N SER A 57 7.91 6.91 -4.90
CA SER A 57 9.03 7.47 -5.67
C SER A 57 8.83 7.29 -7.18
N PRO A 58 9.39 8.18 -8.03
CA PRO A 58 9.37 8.02 -9.48
C PRO A 58 10.01 6.73 -10.01
N LYS A 59 10.79 6.04 -9.17
CA LYS A 59 11.42 4.75 -9.50
C LYS A 59 10.45 3.56 -9.32
N LYS A 60 9.35 3.75 -8.59
CA LYS A 60 8.34 2.72 -8.29
C LYS A 60 6.94 3.19 -8.76
N LEU A 61 5.96 3.25 -7.85
CA LEU A 61 4.56 3.56 -8.16
C LEU A 61 4.35 5.04 -8.49
N GLY A 62 5.35 5.89 -8.22
CA GLY A 62 5.38 7.30 -8.62
C GLY A 62 5.58 7.53 -10.12
N LEU A 63 5.93 6.50 -10.89
CA LEU A 63 6.22 6.62 -12.32
C LEU A 63 4.96 7.01 -13.11
N LYS A 64 4.95 8.16 -13.77
CA LYS A 64 3.76 8.69 -14.49
C LYS A 64 3.22 7.78 -15.59
N ALA A 65 4.09 6.99 -16.22
CA ALA A 65 3.75 6.02 -17.25
C ALA A 65 3.03 4.79 -16.68
N LEU A 66 3.17 4.54 -15.38
CA LEU A 66 2.58 3.40 -14.69
C LEU A 66 1.18 3.75 -14.20
N ALA A 67 0.25 2.80 -14.30
CA ALA A 67 -1.01 2.81 -13.58
C ALA A 67 -1.14 1.49 -12.83
N THR A 68 -1.67 1.54 -11.61
CA THR A 68 -1.66 0.40 -10.71
C THR A 68 -2.99 0.21 -10.02
N GLN A 69 -3.31 -1.02 -9.71
CA GLN A 69 -4.43 -1.39 -8.86
C GLN A 69 -3.95 -2.47 -7.90
N HIS A 70 -4.06 -2.18 -6.61
CA HIS A 70 -3.70 -3.11 -5.55
C HIS A 70 -4.98 -3.55 -4.85
N LEU A 71 -5.33 -4.83 -5.02
CA LEU A 71 -6.43 -5.44 -4.29
C LEU A 71 -5.87 -6.08 -3.03
N LEU A 72 -6.36 -5.63 -1.87
CA LEU A 72 -6.13 -6.34 -0.62
C LEU A 72 -7.18 -7.45 -0.48
N GLY A 73 -6.69 -8.66 -0.24
CA GLY A 73 -7.51 -9.81 0.12
C GLY A 73 -8.03 -9.71 1.56
N ALA A 74 -8.66 -10.79 2.01
CA ALA A 74 -9.16 -10.87 3.38
C ALA A 74 -8.01 -10.71 4.39
N PRO A 75 -8.20 -9.90 5.46
CA PRO A 75 -7.20 -9.78 6.51
C PRO A 75 -7.05 -11.08 7.29
N TYR A 76 -5.81 -11.40 7.65
CA TYR A 76 -5.47 -12.43 8.62
C TYR A 76 -4.89 -11.80 9.88
N PHE A 77 -5.64 -11.82 10.98
CA PHE A 77 -5.18 -11.30 12.27
C PHE A 77 -4.28 -12.32 12.96
N LYS A 78 -2.99 -12.01 13.07
CA LYS A 78 -2.01 -12.83 13.80
C LYS A 78 -2.13 -12.66 15.31
N SER A 79 -2.41 -11.44 15.75
CA SER A 79 -2.52 -11.09 17.18
C SER A 79 -3.46 -9.90 17.35
N VAL A 80 -4.27 -9.93 18.41
CA VAL A 80 -5.14 -8.84 18.84
C VAL A 80 -5.05 -8.77 20.36
N THR A 81 -4.54 -7.68 20.89
CA THR A 81 -4.44 -7.39 22.33
C THR A 81 -5.03 -6.02 22.63
N ASP A 82 -5.07 -5.64 23.91
CA ASP A 82 -5.54 -4.31 24.32
C ASP A 82 -4.65 -3.17 23.81
N SER A 83 -3.40 -3.43 23.45
CA SER A 83 -2.42 -2.43 23.03
C SER A 83 -1.94 -2.58 21.59
N GLU A 84 -2.19 -3.73 20.94
CA GLU A 84 -1.59 -4.05 19.65
C GLU A 84 -2.50 -4.92 18.77
N ILE A 85 -2.54 -4.63 17.47
CA ILE A 85 -3.12 -5.48 16.45
C ILE A 85 -2.06 -5.78 15.39
N ILE A 86 -1.79 -7.06 15.15
CA ILE A 86 -0.95 -7.53 14.06
C ILE A 86 -1.86 -8.16 13.00
N VAL A 87 -1.91 -7.54 11.83
CA VAL A 87 -2.69 -8.03 10.69
C VAL A 87 -1.78 -8.28 9.49
N VAL A 88 -2.09 -9.34 8.75
CA VAL A 88 -1.45 -9.67 7.48
C VAL A 88 -2.47 -9.56 6.35
N TRP A 89 -2.06 -8.93 5.28
CA TRP A 89 -2.82 -8.72 4.06
C TRP A 89 -2.24 -9.58 2.95
N GLN A 90 -3.11 -10.29 2.23
CA GLN A 90 -2.82 -10.74 0.87
C GLN A 90 -2.95 -9.56 -0.08
N GLN A 91 -2.06 -9.44 -1.05
CA GLN A 91 -2.11 -8.39 -2.05
C GLN A 91 -2.00 -8.97 -3.45
N LEU A 92 -2.92 -8.56 -4.34
CA LEU A 92 -2.78 -8.69 -5.79
C LEU A 92 -2.52 -7.31 -6.37
N ALA A 93 -1.35 -7.16 -6.98
CA ALA A 93 -0.86 -5.91 -7.54
C ALA A 93 -0.86 -5.98 -9.06
N SER A 94 -1.85 -5.34 -9.69
CA SER A 94 -1.97 -5.25 -11.14
C SER A 94 -1.41 -3.95 -11.66
N HIS A 95 -0.58 -4.05 -12.70
CA HIS A 95 0.14 -2.91 -13.26
C HIS A 95 -0.04 -2.88 -14.78
N VAL A 96 -0.18 -1.67 -15.30
CA VAL A 96 -0.06 -1.39 -16.72
C VAL A 96 0.95 -0.28 -16.94
N ARG A 97 1.82 -0.43 -17.95
CA ARG A 97 2.72 0.63 -18.41
C ARG A 97 2.24 1.16 -19.75
N ARG A 98 2.14 2.48 -19.81
CA ARG A 98 1.81 3.23 -21.02
C ARG A 98 2.99 3.26 -21.98
N GLU A 99 2.72 3.31 -23.29
CA GLU A 99 3.76 3.42 -24.32
C GLU A 99 4.55 4.73 -24.18
N VAL A 100 5.85 4.69 -24.47
CA VAL A 100 6.73 5.87 -24.38
C VAL A 100 6.29 6.93 -25.39
N GLY A 101 6.13 8.17 -24.93
CA GLY A 101 5.80 9.32 -25.78
C GLY A 101 4.30 9.64 -25.85
N GLU A 102 3.43 8.81 -25.28
CA GLU A 102 2.01 9.12 -25.15
C GLU A 102 1.74 10.22 -24.11
N ASP A 103 0.61 10.90 -24.24
CA ASP A 103 0.09 11.77 -23.16
C ASP A 103 -0.48 10.89 -22.05
N TYR A 104 0.30 10.73 -20.98
CA TYR A 104 -0.11 9.91 -19.85
C TYR A 104 -1.33 10.44 -19.09
N ASN A 105 -1.77 11.67 -19.35
CA ASN A 105 -2.99 12.23 -18.75
C ASN A 105 -4.24 11.93 -19.59
N HIS A 106 -4.07 11.45 -20.82
CA HIS A 106 -5.18 11.10 -21.70
C HIS A 106 -5.83 9.78 -21.27
N PRO A 107 -7.18 9.70 -21.17
CA PRO A 107 -7.89 8.50 -20.70
C PRO A 107 -7.72 7.29 -21.62
N HIS A 108 -7.36 7.50 -22.89
CA HIS A 108 -7.14 6.46 -23.89
C HIS A 108 -5.67 6.27 -24.27
N CYS A 109 -4.76 6.62 -23.37
CA CYS A 109 -3.33 6.37 -23.57
C CYS A 109 -3.08 4.88 -23.86
N LYS A 110 -2.25 4.59 -24.87
CA LYS A 110 -1.92 3.21 -25.25
C LYS A 110 -1.15 2.48 -24.15
N ILE A 111 -1.46 1.19 -23.98
CA ILE A 111 -0.81 0.29 -23.03
C ILE A 111 0.20 -0.56 -23.80
N GLY A 112 1.46 -0.51 -23.39
CA GLY A 112 2.53 -1.31 -23.99
C GLY A 112 2.84 -2.60 -23.22
N GLU A 113 2.65 -2.60 -21.90
CA GLU A 113 2.98 -3.74 -21.03
C GLU A 113 1.97 -3.87 -19.88
N THR A 114 1.72 -5.11 -19.46
CA THR A 114 0.95 -5.45 -18.25
C THR A 114 1.74 -6.41 -17.38
N SER A 115 1.65 -6.27 -16.05
CA SER A 115 2.27 -7.21 -15.12
C SER A 115 1.46 -7.31 -13.83
N ASP A 116 1.28 -8.53 -13.32
CA ASP A 116 0.60 -8.81 -12.05
C ASP A 116 1.55 -9.47 -11.05
N GLY A 117 1.48 -9.02 -9.79
CA GLY A 117 2.27 -9.57 -8.69
C GLY A 117 1.42 -10.00 -7.52
N ARG A 118 1.82 -11.07 -6.83
CA ARG A 118 1.20 -11.50 -5.56
C ARG A 118 2.22 -11.29 -4.44
N SER A 119 1.80 -10.62 -3.38
CA SER A 119 2.65 -10.35 -2.21
C SER A 119 1.83 -10.40 -0.93
N TYR A 120 2.54 -10.30 0.20
CA TYR A 120 1.94 -10.19 1.51
C TYR A 120 2.51 -8.98 2.24
N MET A 121 1.68 -8.33 3.05
CA MET A 121 2.05 -7.19 3.87
C MET A 121 1.56 -7.38 5.30
N GLN A 122 2.45 -7.28 6.27
CA GLN A 122 2.11 -7.23 7.69
C GLN A 122 2.10 -5.78 8.16
N GLN A 123 1.08 -5.42 8.92
CA GLN A 123 0.95 -4.13 9.58
C GLN A 123 0.76 -4.34 11.08
N THR A 124 1.52 -3.59 11.88
CA THR A 124 1.42 -3.61 13.34
C THR A 124 0.86 -2.30 13.84
N PHE A 125 -0.42 -2.30 14.18
CA PHE A 125 -1.12 -1.16 14.75
C PHE A 125 -0.95 -1.16 16.27
N VAL A 126 -0.60 -0.01 16.82
CA VAL A 126 -0.48 0.19 18.27
C VAL A 126 -1.59 1.12 18.74
N LYS A 127 -2.10 0.86 19.95
CA LYS A 127 -3.07 1.74 20.59
C LYS A 127 -2.45 3.13 20.75
N VAL A 128 -3.15 4.11 20.20
CA VAL A 128 -2.84 5.52 20.43
C VAL A 128 -3.39 5.90 21.80
N GLY A 129 -2.65 6.71 22.56
CA GLY A 129 -3.02 7.18 23.90
C GLY A 129 -4.39 7.88 23.96
N THR A 130 -4.89 8.13 25.16
CA THR A 130 -6.12 8.91 25.35
C THR A 130 -5.91 10.37 24.95
N VAL A 131 -7.01 11.08 24.65
CA VAL A 131 -7.06 12.46 24.10
C VAL A 131 -6.12 13.46 24.80
N GLU A 132 -5.77 13.23 26.07
CA GLU A 132 -4.83 14.05 26.85
C GLU A 132 -3.38 14.09 26.29
N ASP A 133 -2.96 13.09 25.53
CA ASP A 133 -1.58 12.99 25.01
C ASP A 133 -1.32 13.87 23.76
N PHE A 134 -2.36 14.48 23.18
CA PHE A 134 -2.25 15.26 21.93
C PHE A 134 -2.50 16.77 22.09
N GLY A 135 -2.61 17.28 23.32
CA GLY A 135 -2.48 18.71 23.63
C GLY A 135 -3.38 19.64 22.81
N TYR A 136 -4.66 19.31 22.66
CA TYR A 136 -5.70 20.24 22.19
C TYR A 136 -6.56 20.73 23.35
#